data_AF-A0A4R8W1M0-F1
#
_entry.id   AF-A0A4R8W1M0-F1
#
_cell.length_a   1.000
_cell.length_b   1.000
_cell.length_c   1.000
_cell.angle_alpha   90.00
_cell.angle_beta   90.00
_cell.angle_gamma   90.00
#
_symmetry.space_group_name_H-M   'P 1'
#
loop_
_entity.id
_entity.type
_entity.pdbx_description
1 polymer ?
#
loop_
_entity_poly.entity_id
_entity_poly.type
_entity_poly.pdbx_seq_one_letter_code
_entity_poly.pdbx_strand_id
1 'polypeptide(L)'
;MAHRQRTPTDPDATGGRAVKTCSSCGRRIEWRAKWANNWDSVKYCSAACRAHGVSATDLRLEETIVTLLSARATDATICPSDAAKVVGGEGWRELTEPARRAARRMVARGELQITQGGAVVDPSTAKGPIRLRRVR
;
A
#
# COMPACT_ATOMS: atom_id res chain seq x y z
N MET A 1 -15.07 -29.62 -2.67
CA MET A 1 -13.78 -29.12 -2.12
C MET A 1 -14.07 -27.81 -1.38
N ALA A 2 -14.09 -27.84 -0.05
CA ALA A 2 -14.55 -26.72 0.76
C ALA A 2 -13.53 -25.57 0.73
N HIS A 3 -13.94 -24.41 0.22
CA HIS A 3 -13.18 -23.17 0.35
C HIS A 3 -13.06 -22.83 1.84
N ARG A 4 -11.89 -23.07 2.43
CA ARG A 4 -11.53 -22.57 3.76
C ARG A 4 -11.57 -21.04 3.71
N GLN A 5 -12.64 -20.46 4.20
CA GLN A 5 -12.76 -19.02 4.40
C GLN A 5 -11.72 -18.63 5.46
N ARG A 6 -10.73 -17.81 5.08
CA ARG A 6 -9.79 -17.21 6.04
C ARG A 6 -10.54 -16.11 6.78
N THR A 7 -10.73 -16.29 8.08
CA THR A 7 -11.24 -15.29 9.01
C THR A 7 -10.47 -13.97 8.86
N PRO A 8 -11.12 -12.79 9.00
CA PRO A 8 -10.42 -11.51 9.01
C PRO A 8 -9.37 -11.51 10.13
N THR A 9 -8.12 -11.23 9.78
CA THR A 9 -7.02 -11.19 10.74
C THR A 9 -7.30 -10.15 11.82
N ASP A 10 -7.40 -10.60 13.07
CA ASP A 10 -7.49 -9.75 14.26
C ASP A 10 -6.40 -8.67 14.23
N PRO A 11 -6.72 -7.39 14.50
CA PRO A 11 -5.71 -6.34 14.65
C PRO A 11 -4.75 -6.61 15.82
N ASP A 12 -5.17 -7.45 16.79
CA ASP A 12 -4.40 -7.83 17.98
C ASP A 12 -3.45 -9.03 17.78
N ALA A 13 -3.41 -9.64 16.59
CA ALA A 13 -2.53 -10.78 16.29
C ALA A 13 -1.03 -10.46 16.38
N THR A 14 -0.65 -9.20 16.60
CA THR A 14 0.74 -8.77 16.76
C THR A 14 1.29 -9.06 18.17
N GLY A 15 0.44 -9.46 19.13
CA GLY A 15 0.85 -9.85 20.49
C GLY A 15 1.61 -8.74 21.21
N GLY A 16 1.07 -7.51 21.20
CA GLY A 16 1.67 -6.33 21.84
C GLY A 16 2.88 -5.72 21.12
N ARG A 17 3.29 -6.25 19.97
CA ARG A 17 4.45 -5.71 19.22
C ARG A 17 4.04 -4.54 18.34
N ALA A 18 4.96 -3.58 18.18
CA ALA A 18 4.76 -2.43 17.30
C ALA A 18 4.42 -2.87 15.87
N VAL A 19 3.34 -2.30 15.32
CA VAL A 19 2.95 -2.48 13.92
C VAL A 19 4.04 -1.89 13.03
N LYS A 20 4.59 -2.71 12.12
CA LYS A 20 5.59 -2.27 11.14
C LYS A 20 5.01 -2.33 9.74
N THR A 21 5.46 -1.42 8.88
CA THR A 21 5.11 -1.40 7.46
C THR A 21 6.32 -1.75 6.61
N CYS A 22 6.12 -2.57 5.59
CA CYS A 22 7.17 -2.94 4.64
C CYS A 22 7.60 -1.72 3.83
N SER A 23 8.88 -1.35 3.93
CA SER A 23 9.45 -0.19 3.22
C SER A 23 9.36 -0.31 1.69
N SER A 24 9.21 -1.53 1.15
CA SER A 24 9.14 -1.77 -0.30
C SER A 24 7.71 -1.78 -0.85
N CYS A 25 6.75 -2.40 -0.18
CA CYS A 25 5.40 -2.59 -0.72
C CYS A 25 4.28 -1.87 0.04
N GLY A 26 4.60 -1.24 1.17
CA GLY A 26 3.66 -0.49 2.00
C GLY A 26 2.64 -1.33 2.76
N ARG A 27 2.69 -2.67 2.69
CA ARG A 27 1.83 -3.55 3.47
C ARG A 27 2.33 -3.67 4.91
N ARG A 28 1.40 -3.90 5.85
CA ARG A 28 1.71 -4.30 7.22
C ARG A 28 2.59 -5.55 7.20
N ILE A 29 3.61 -5.55 8.05
CA ILE A 29 4.46 -6.71 8.28
C ILE A 29 3.80 -7.54 9.39
N GLU A 30 3.28 -8.70 9.02
CA GLU A 30 2.80 -9.69 10.00
C GLU A 30 3.99 -10.38 10.67
N TRP A 31 3.96 -10.48 12.00
CA TRP A 31 5.00 -11.12 12.78
C TRP A 31 5.23 -12.58 12.35
N ARG A 32 6.48 -13.05 12.44
CA ARG A 32 6.87 -14.43 12.17
C ARG A 32 7.90 -14.88 13.21
N ALA A 33 7.82 -16.12 13.68
CA ALA A 33 8.73 -16.66 14.70
C ALA A 33 10.23 -16.44 14.41
N LYS A 34 10.63 -16.55 13.14
CA LYS A 34 12.02 -16.30 12.70
C LYS A 34 12.56 -14.88 12.97
N TRP A 35 11.69 -13.93 13.32
CA TRP A 35 12.04 -12.56 13.63
C TRP A 35 12.05 -12.26 15.13
N ALA A 36 11.90 -13.27 15.98
CA ALA A 36 11.90 -13.12 17.43
C ALA A 36 13.10 -12.32 17.95
N ASN A 37 14.28 -12.55 17.38
CA ASN A 37 15.53 -11.96 17.87
C ASN A 37 15.92 -10.64 17.20
N ASN A 38 15.19 -10.18 16.18
CA ASN A 38 15.58 -9.00 15.40
C ASN A 38 14.41 -8.18 14.83
N TRP A 39 13.24 -8.24 15.49
CA TRP A 39 12.02 -7.56 15.03
C TRP A 39 12.26 -6.07 14.76
N ASP A 40 13.03 -5.39 15.61
CA ASP A 40 13.27 -3.96 15.47
C ASP A 40 13.95 -3.59 14.15
N SER A 41 14.83 -4.45 13.65
CA SER A 41 15.54 -4.27 12.39
C SER A 41 14.75 -4.75 11.16
N VAL A 42 13.58 -5.37 11.31
CA VAL A 42 12.78 -5.86 10.18
C VAL A 42 12.16 -4.70 9.41
N LYS A 43 12.61 -4.50 8.16
CA LYS A 43 12.11 -3.46 7.24
C LYS A 43 11.22 -3.98 6.10
N TYR A 44 11.27 -5.29 5.82
CA TYR A 44 10.60 -5.88 4.64
C TYR A 44 9.78 -7.11 5.02
N CYS A 45 8.59 -7.26 4.42
CA CYS A 45 7.71 -8.41 4.70
C CYS A 45 8.19 -9.73 4.08
N SER A 46 9.10 -9.69 3.10
CA SER A 46 9.61 -10.87 2.40
C SER A 46 10.99 -10.63 1.78
N ALA A 47 11.68 -11.72 1.40
CA ALA A 47 12.93 -11.63 0.65
C ALA A 47 12.73 -10.95 -0.72
N ALA A 48 11.61 -11.23 -1.40
CA ALA A 48 11.27 -10.57 -2.66
C ALA A 48 11.11 -9.05 -2.51
N CYS A 49 10.45 -8.57 -1.45
CA CYS A 49 10.36 -7.14 -1.16
C CYS A 49 11.72 -6.53 -0.81
N ARG A 50 12.59 -7.27 -0.11
CA ARG A 50 13.97 -6.83 0.15
C ARG A 50 14.76 -6.67 -1.15
N ALA A 51 14.69 -7.65 -2.05
CA ALA A 51 15.39 -7.63 -3.33
C ALA A 51 14.83 -6.54 -4.27
N HIS A 52 13.51 -6.34 -4.27
CA HIS A 52 12.87 -5.34 -5.11
C HIS A 52 13.14 -3.90 -4.63
N GLY A 53 13.11 -3.64 -3.32
CA GLY A 53 13.26 -2.27 -2.80
C GLY A 53 12.17 -1.31 -3.29
N VAL A 54 12.52 -0.02 -3.39
CA VAL A 54 11.71 1.05 -3.99
C VAL A 54 12.51 1.61 -5.16
N SER A 55 11.93 1.58 -6.36
CA SER A 55 12.58 2.01 -7.60
C SER A 55 12.36 3.51 -7.92
N ALA A 56 13.03 4.04 -8.93
CA ALA A 56 12.75 5.40 -9.42
C ALA A 56 11.30 5.52 -9.97
N THR A 57 10.79 4.48 -10.62
CA THR A 57 9.39 4.42 -11.09
C THR A 57 8.41 4.45 -9.93
N ASP A 58 8.71 3.74 -8.83
CA ASP A 58 7.92 3.79 -7.61
C ASP A 58 7.82 5.21 -7.03
N LEU A 59 8.92 5.96 -7.01
CA LEU A 59 8.96 7.35 -6.52
C LEU A 59 8.17 8.29 -7.44
N ARG A 60 8.34 8.14 -8.76
CA ARG A 60 7.56 8.90 -9.75
C ARG A 60 6.05 8.66 -9.61
N LEU A 61 5.64 7.44 -9.27
CA LEU A 61 4.23 7.14 -8.99
C LEU A 61 3.72 7.87 -7.74
N GLU A 62 4.52 7.98 -6.68
CA GLU A 62 4.15 8.75 -5.48
C GLU A 62 3.99 10.24 -5.81
N GLU A 63 4.97 10.83 -6.51
CA GLU A 63 4.90 12.23 -6.98
C GLU A 63 3.66 12.47 -7.86
N THR A 64 3.38 11.55 -8.78
CA THR A 64 2.23 11.64 -9.67
C THR A 64 0.91 11.58 -8.90
N ILE A 65 0.81 10.71 -7.88
CA ILE A 65 -0.37 10.65 -7.01
C ILE A 65 -0.59 11.99 -6.30
N VAL A 66 0.47 12.60 -5.77
CA VAL A 66 0.40 13.94 -5.14
C VAL A 66 -0.08 14.97 -6.14
N THR A 67 0.51 15.03 -7.33
CA THR A 67 0.13 16.00 -8.38
C THR A 67 -1.33 15.83 -8.79
N LEU A 68 -1.78 14.61 -9.05
CA LEU A 68 -3.15 14.33 -9.48
C LEU A 68 -4.19 14.65 -8.41
N LEU A 69 -3.89 14.37 -7.13
CA LEU A 69 -4.76 14.78 -6.03
C LEU A 69 -4.75 16.31 -5.89
N SER A 70 -3.57 16.94 -5.99
CA SER A 70 -3.37 18.38 -5.83
C SER A 70 -4.16 19.20 -6.85
N ALA A 71 -4.25 18.73 -8.09
CA ALA A 71 -4.99 19.39 -9.16
C ALA A 71 -6.53 19.27 -9.06
N ARG A 72 -7.05 18.52 -8.07
CA ARG A 72 -8.49 18.29 -7.89
C ARG A 72 -9.02 18.95 -6.62
N ALA A 73 -10.35 19.10 -6.56
CA ALA A 73 -11.08 19.54 -5.37
C ALA A 73 -10.68 18.72 -4.12
N THR A 74 -10.80 19.32 -2.94
CA THR A 74 -10.29 18.76 -1.67
C THR A 74 -10.86 17.38 -1.34
N ASP A 75 -12.13 17.13 -1.69
CA ASP A 75 -12.86 15.89 -1.46
C ASP A 75 -12.78 14.90 -2.62
N ALA A 76 -12.17 15.29 -3.74
CA ALA A 76 -12.04 14.45 -4.91
C ALA A 76 -11.15 13.25 -4.65
N THR A 77 -11.38 12.20 -5.44
CA THR A 77 -10.60 10.96 -5.38
C THR A 77 -10.01 10.61 -6.74
N ILE A 78 -8.92 9.85 -6.74
CA ILE A 78 -8.35 9.18 -7.92
C ILE A 78 -8.31 7.67 -7.68
N CYS A 79 -7.96 6.86 -8.68
CA CYS A 79 -7.57 5.47 -8.45
C CYS A 79 -6.08 5.26 -8.78
N PRO A 80 -5.45 4.15 -8.31
CA PRO A 80 -4.05 3.88 -8.61
C PRO A 80 -3.72 3.85 -10.12
N SER A 81 -4.66 3.40 -10.95
CA SER A 81 -4.47 3.39 -12.40
C SER A 81 -4.38 4.77 -13.02
N ASP A 82 -4.88 5.83 -12.38
CA ASP A 82 -4.73 7.20 -12.89
C ASP A 82 -3.24 7.60 -12.89
N ALA A 83 -2.53 7.34 -11.79
CA ALA A 83 -1.08 7.56 -11.72
C ALA A 83 -0.31 6.61 -12.64
N ALA A 84 -0.73 5.33 -12.71
CA ALA A 84 -0.10 4.37 -13.60
C ALA A 84 -0.18 4.78 -15.08
N LYS A 85 -1.33 5.32 -15.53
CA LYS A 85 -1.53 5.81 -16.91
C LYS A 85 -0.61 6.99 -17.23
N VAL A 86 -0.49 7.94 -16.30
CA VAL A 86 0.39 9.10 -16.47
C VAL A 86 1.85 8.67 -16.54
N VAL A 87 2.30 7.74 -15.69
CA VAL A 87 3.70 7.31 -15.65
C VAL A 87 4.05 6.31 -16.76
N GLY A 88 3.14 5.41 -17.10
CA GLY A 88 3.42 4.25 -17.96
C GLY A 88 2.95 4.35 -19.41
N GLY A 89 2.16 5.38 -19.78
CA GLY A 89 1.61 5.50 -21.13
C GLY A 89 0.89 4.23 -21.57
N GLU A 90 1.22 3.70 -22.75
CA GLU A 90 0.66 2.44 -23.28
C GLU A 90 0.93 1.22 -22.36
N GLY A 91 2.06 1.21 -21.65
CA GLY A 91 2.47 0.13 -20.73
C GLY A 91 1.88 0.21 -19.32
N TRP A 92 0.93 1.12 -19.07
CA TRP A 92 0.44 1.42 -17.71
C TRP A 92 -0.09 0.23 -16.92
N ARG A 93 -0.57 -0.82 -17.60
CA ARG A 93 -1.13 -2.01 -16.95
C ARG A 93 -0.13 -2.66 -16.01
N GLU A 94 1.15 -2.73 -16.41
CA GLU A 94 2.24 -3.28 -15.59
C GLU A 94 2.51 -2.44 -14.33
N LEU A 95 2.20 -1.14 -14.38
CA LEU A 95 2.38 -0.21 -13.27
C LEU A 95 1.18 -0.17 -12.31
N THR A 96 0.14 -0.96 -12.53
CA THR A 96 -1.04 -0.95 -11.64
C THR A 96 -0.72 -1.41 -10.22
N GLU A 97 0.01 -2.52 -10.07
CA GLU A 97 0.43 -3.00 -8.74
C GLU A 97 1.54 -2.12 -8.12
N PRO A 98 2.55 -1.64 -8.87
CA PRO A 98 3.46 -0.59 -8.41
C PRO A 98 2.73 0.66 -7.89
N ALA A 99 1.70 1.15 -8.59
CA ALA A 99 0.91 2.30 -8.14
C ALA A 99 0.16 2.01 -6.84
N ARG A 100 -0.37 0.79 -6.67
CA ARG A 100 -0.92 0.35 -5.38
C ARG A 100 0.14 0.34 -4.28
N ARG A 101 1.34 -0.17 -4.54
CA ARG A 101 2.46 -0.16 -3.57
C ARG A 101 2.83 1.26 -3.14
N ALA A 102 2.93 2.18 -4.10
CA ALA A 102 3.14 3.60 -3.84
C ALA A 102 2.06 4.18 -2.91
N ALA A 103 0.79 4.00 -3.26
CA ALA A 103 -0.33 4.46 -2.44
C ALA A 103 -0.27 3.88 -1.01
N ARG A 104 0.08 2.60 -0.84
CA ARG A 104 0.22 1.99 0.49
C ARG A 104 1.34 2.60 1.31
N ARG A 105 2.50 2.89 0.69
CA ARG A 105 3.61 3.57 1.37
C ARG A 105 3.20 4.98 1.81
N MET A 106 2.49 5.72 0.96
CA MET A 106 1.95 7.04 1.30
C MET A 106 0.93 6.99 2.46
N VAL A 107 0.03 6.00 2.49
CA VAL A 107 -0.86 5.78 3.65
C VAL A 107 -0.05 5.52 4.92
N ALA A 108 0.98 4.69 4.83
CA ALA A 108 1.80 4.36 5.99
C ALA A 108 2.59 5.55 6.55
N ARG A 109 2.86 6.57 5.72
CA ARG A 109 3.45 7.85 6.12
C ARG A 109 2.40 8.89 6.54
N GLY A 110 1.11 8.57 6.47
CA GLY A 110 0.03 9.48 6.83
C GLY A 110 -0.24 10.57 5.78
N GLU A 111 0.16 10.37 4.52
CA GLU A 111 0.05 11.39 3.47
C GLU A 111 -1.27 11.31 2.69
N LEU A 112 -1.91 10.13 2.65
CA LEU A 112 -3.20 9.94 1.98
C LEU A 112 -4.02 8.84 2.66
N GLN A 113 -5.30 8.76 2.29
CA GLN A 113 -6.20 7.66 2.68
C GLN A 113 -6.60 6.82 1.46
N ILE A 114 -6.67 5.50 1.66
CA ILE A 114 -7.28 4.57 0.72
C ILE A 114 -8.72 4.30 1.15
N THR A 115 -9.66 4.39 0.21
CA THR A 115 -11.08 4.12 0.45
C THR A 115 -11.67 3.12 -0.54
N GLN A 116 -12.73 2.43 -0.12
CA GLN A 116 -13.55 1.57 -0.96
C GLN A 116 -15.02 1.76 -0.54
N GLY A 117 -15.91 2.03 -1.51
CA GLY A 117 -17.30 2.38 -1.19
C GLY A 117 -17.43 3.64 -0.31
N GLY A 118 -16.46 4.57 -0.38
CA GLY A 118 -16.43 5.80 0.42
C GLY A 118 -15.82 5.66 1.83
N ALA A 119 -15.72 4.44 2.37
CA ALA A 119 -15.13 4.16 3.68
C ALA A 119 -13.61 3.97 3.59
N VAL A 120 -12.86 4.43 4.61
CA VAL A 120 -11.43 4.15 4.73
C VAL A 120 -11.23 2.66 5.00
N VAL A 121 -10.30 2.02 4.29
CA VAL A 121 -10.03 0.58 4.40
C VAL A 121 -8.55 0.30 4.66
N ASP A 122 -8.25 -0.87 5.22
CA ASP A 122 -6.86 -1.31 5.42
C ASP A 122 -6.17 -1.54 4.06
N PRO A 123 -5.11 -0.78 3.74
CA PRO A 123 -4.37 -0.95 2.50
C PRO A 123 -3.78 -2.35 2.29
N SER A 124 -3.51 -3.08 3.37
CA SER A 124 -2.84 -4.38 3.33
C SER A 124 -3.75 -5.51 2.88
N THR A 125 -5.06 -5.34 3.06
CA THR A 125 -6.07 -6.39 2.84
C THR A 125 -7.12 -6.01 1.80
N ALA A 126 -7.26 -4.73 1.45
CA ALA A 126 -8.18 -4.26 0.41
C ALA A 126 -7.95 -4.96 -0.93
N LYS A 127 -9.03 -5.49 -1.52
CA LYS A 127 -9.04 -6.19 -2.80
C LYS A 127 -9.96 -5.48 -3.79
N GLY A 128 -9.59 -5.50 -5.06
CA GLY A 128 -10.41 -4.86 -6.11
C GLY A 128 -10.23 -3.34 -6.17
N PRO A 129 -11.18 -2.63 -6.80
CA PRO A 129 -11.08 -1.18 -7.02
C PRO A 129 -10.96 -0.41 -5.71
N ILE A 130 -9.94 0.44 -5.62
CA ILE A 130 -9.72 1.34 -4.50
C ILE A 130 -9.64 2.78 -5.00
N ARG A 131 -9.97 3.72 -4.12
CA ARG A 131 -9.85 5.15 -4.35
C ARG A 131 -8.79 5.74 -3.41
N LEU A 132 -8.07 6.75 -3.88
CA LEU A 132 -7.08 7.50 -3.13
C LEU A 132 -7.64 8.90 -2.91
N ARG A 133 -7.50 9.43 -1.70
CA ARG A 133 -7.87 10.81 -1.36
C ARG A 133 -6.88 11.43 -0.38
N ARG A 134 -6.83 12.76 -0.33
CA ARG A 134 -6.07 13.49 0.70
C ARG A 134 -6.59 13.13 2.10
N VAL A 135 -5.72 13.21 3.10
CA VAL A 135 -6.14 13.10 4.50
C VAL A 135 -7.07 14.27 4.83
N ARG A 136 -8.11 13.99 5.62
CA ARG A 136 -9.07 14.98 6.12
C ARG A 136 -8.68 15.41 7.53
#